data_AF-A0A348ANL1-F1
#
_entry.id   AF-A0A348ANL1-F1
#
_cell.length_a   1.000
_cell.length_b   1.000
_cell.length_c   1.000
_cell.angle_alpha   90.00
_cell.angle_beta   90.00
_cell.angle_gamma   90.00
#
_symmetry.space_group_name_H-M   'P 1'
#
loop_
_entity.id
_entity.type
_entity.pdbx_description
1 polymer ?
#
loop_
_entity_poly.entity_id
_entity_poly.type
_entity_poly.pdbx_seq_one_letter_code
_entity_poly.pdbx_strand_id
1 'polypeptide(L)' 'MITPEVIARINELARKSRESCLTEEERTEQSHLRRLYIDHIKAQVKASLDCIEIQDQHSPDCDCGCKKDPQKH' A
#
# COMPACT_ATOMS: atom_id res chain seq x y z
N MET A 1 0.42 -8.26 12.05
CA MET A 1 -0.59 -7.19 11.96
C MET A 1 0.10 -5.91 12.37
N ILE A 2 -0.01 -4.84 11.57
CA ILE A 2 0.56 -3.53 11.97
C ILE A 2 -0.32 -2.94 13.06
N THR A 3 0.30 -2.52 14.17
CA THR A 3 -0.42 -1.92 15.30
C THR A 3 -0.28 -0.39 15.28
N PRO A 4 -1.21 0.35 15.90
CA PRO A 4 -1.12 1.81 16.02
C PRO A 4 0.19 2.28 16.66
N GLU A 5 0.74 1.49 17.59
CA GLU A 5 1.99 1.78 18.29
C GLU A 5 3.19 1.78 17.34
N VAL A 6 3.23 0.85 16.37
CA VAL A 6 4.29 0.83 15.34
C VAL A 6 4.25 2.09 14.48
N ILE A 7 3.04 2.53 14.11
CA ILE A 7 2.86 3.75 13.31
C ILE A 7 3.26 4.99 14.11
N ALA A 8 2.86 5.06 15.38
CA ALA A 8 3.24 6.14 16.29
C ALA A 8 4.77 6.22 16.43
N ARG A 9 5.44 5.08 16.63
CA ARG A 9 6.90 5.01 16.74
C ARG A 9 7.61 5.45 15.46
N ILE A 10 7.13 5.05 14.28
CA ILE A 10 7.66 5.52 12.99
C ILE A 10 7.56 7.04 12.88
N ASN A 11 6.43 7.62 13.30
CA ASN A 11 6.19 9.07 13.27
C ASN A 11 7.09 9.82 14.27
N GLU A 12 7.28 9.29 15.48
CA GLU A 12 8.21 9.84 16.47
C GLU A 12 9.64 9.89 15.92
N LEU A 13 10.14 8.77 15.38
CA LEU A 13 11.47 8.70 14.80
C LEU A 13 11.61 9.62 13.57
N ALA A 14 10.54 9.75 12.77
CA ALA A 14 10.52 10.66 11.62
C ALA A 14 10.51 12.14 12.01
N ARG A 15 9.85 12.49 13.11
CA ARG A 15 9.90 13.86 13.67
C ARG A 15 11.29 14.14 14.23
N LYS A 16 11.82 13.20 15.02
CA LYS A 16 13.16 13.30 15.60
C LYS A 16 14.24 13.46 14.53
N SER A 17 14.13 12.75 13.40
CA SER A 17 15.09 12.87 12.28
C SER A 17 15.03 14.21 11.53
N ARG A 18 13.94 14.96 11.67
CA ARG A 18 13.78 16.30 11.06
C ARG A 18 14.31 17.40 11.97
N GLU A 19 14.07 17.26 13.28
CA GLU A 19 14.48 18.23 14.29
C GLU A 19 15.94 18.04 14.72
N SER A 20 16.43 16.80 14.68
CA SER A 20 17.74 16.40 15.18
C SER A 20 18.32 15.24 14.36
N CYS A 21 19.60 14.91 14.59
CA CYS A 21 20.19 13.72 13.99
C CYS A 21 19.72 12.47 14.76
N LEU A 22 19.30 11.43 14.04
CA LEU A 22 19.03 10.11 14.64
C LEU A 22 20.35 9.42 15.00
N THR A 23 20.35 8.67 16.10
CA THR A 23 21.45 7.74 16.37
C THR A 23 21.40 6.55 15.41
N GLU A 24 22.48 5.79 15.32
CA GLU A 24 22.56 4.64 14.41
C GLU A 24 21.54 3.54 14.78
N GLU A 25 21.29 3.37 16.08
CA GLU A 25 20.30 2.45 16.61
C GLU A 25 18.88 2.88 16.19
N GLU A 26 18.57 4.18 16.32
CA GLU A 26 17.27 4.73 15.93
C GLU A 26 17.04 4.68 14.42
N ARG A 27 18.10 4.87 13.62
CA ARG A 27 18.04 4.68 12.16
C ARG A 27 17.73 3.23 11.80
N THR A 28 18.37 2.29 12.49
CA THR A 28 18.15 0.86 12.29
C THR A 28 16.73 0.47 12.70
N GLU A 29 16.25 0.95 13.85
CA GLU A 29 14.88 0.77 14.32
C GLU A 29 13.87 1.33 13.30
N GLN A 30 14.06 2.57 12.86
CA GLN A 30 13.19 3.21 11.88
C GLN A 30 13.13 2.44 10.56
N SER A 31 14.27 1.97 10.06
CA SER A 31 14.36 1.18 8.83
C SER A 31 13.60 -0.14 8.96
N HIS A 32 13.79 -0.84 10.08
CA HIS A 32 13.10 -2.10 10.37
C HIS A 32 11.58 -1.91 10.45
N LEU A 33 11.11 -0.92 11.22
CA LEU A 33 9.69 -0.63 11.38
C LEU A 33 9.04 -0.23 10.04
N ARG A 34 9.71 0.59 9.22
CA ARG A 34 9.24 0.96 7.88
C ARG A 34 9.14 -0.25 6.96
N ARG A 35 10.10 -1.17 7.02
CA ARG A 35 10.08 -2.38 6.23
C ARG A 35 8.87 -3.25 6.57
N LEU A 36 8.64 -3.49 7.86
CA LEU A 36 7.49 -4.24 8.35
C LEU A 36 6.17 -3.61 7.91
N TYR A 37 6.06 -2.28 8.03
CA TYR A 37 4.87 -1.53 7.57
C TYR A 37 4.61 -1.72 6.08
N ILE A 38 5.63 -1.51 5.24
CA ILE A 38 5.49 -1.64 3.79
C ILE A 38 5.11 -3.07 3.39
N ASP A 39 5.75 -4.07 3.98
CA ASP A 39 5.46 -5.47 3.65
C ASP A 39 4.03 -5.85 4.06
N HIS A 40 3.54 -5.35 5.19
CA HIS A 40 2.15 -5.56 5.60
C HIS A 40 1.15 -4.87 4.66
N ILE A 41 1.38 -3.59 4.32
CA ILE A 41 0.51 -2.84 3.39
C ILE A 41 0.52 -3.52 2.01
N LYS A 42 1.67 -3.97 1.52
CA LYS A 42 1.75 -4.72 0.26
C LYS A 42 0.93 -6.01 0.30
N ALA A 43 1.00 -6.77 1.39
CA ALA A 43 0.21 -7.99 1.54
C ALA A 43 -1.30 -7.68 1.58
N GLN A 44 -1.70 -6.64 2.31
CA GLN A 44 -3.09 -6.19 2.37
C GLN A 44 -3.61 -5.74 1.01
N VAL A 45 -2.84 -4.93 0.27
CA VAL A 45 -3.22 -4.47 -1.07
C VAL A 45 -3.35 -5.65 -2.03
N LYS A 46 -2.43 -6.62 -2.01
CA LYS A 46 -2.55 -7.84 -2.82
C LYS A 46 -3.82 -8.61 -2.50
N ALA A 47 -4.09 -8.84 -1.21
CA ALA A 47 -5.31 -9.54 -0.79
C ALA A 47 -6.57 -8.78 -1.24
N SER A 48 -6.59 -7.45 -1.14
CA SER A 48 -7.68 -6.64 -1.67
C SER A 48 -7.86 -6.81 -3.18
N LEU A 49 -6.79 -6.85 -3.96
CA LEU A 49 -6.84 -7.06 -5.41
C LEU A 49 -7.32 -8.48 -5.77
N ASP A 50 -6.90 -9.50 -5.02
CA ASP A 50 -7.33 -10.88 -5.22
C ASP A 50 -8.83 -11.06 -4.92
N CYS A 51 -9.39 -10.24 -4.02
CA CYS A 51 -10.83 -10.21 -3.74
C CYS A 51 -11.65 -9.38 -4.75
N ILE A 52 -11.01 -8.63 -5.66
CA ILE A 52 -11.75 -7.87 -6.68
C ILE A 52 -12.13 -8.84 -7.80
N GLU A 53 -13.41 -9.18 -7.87
CA GLU A 53 -13.98 -9.80 -9.05
C GLU A 53 -14.11 -8.75 -10.16
N ILE A 54 -13.41 -8.96 -11.29
CA ILE A 54 -13.58 -8.12 -12.47
C ILE A 54 -14.93 -8.46 -13.09
N GLN A 55 -15.93 -7.63 -12.81
CA GLN A 55 -17.27 -7.78 -13.34
C GLN A 55 -17.32 -7.18 -14.75
N ASP A 56 -16.89 -7.95 -15.75
CA ASP A 56 -17.05 -7.62 -17.17
C ASP A 56 -18.51 -7.89 -17.61
N GLN A 57 -19.46 -7.21 -16.96
CA GLN A 57 -20.87 -7.28 -17.32
C GLN A 57 -21.24 -6.06 -18.15
N HIS A 58 -20.72 -6.06 -19.37
CA HIS A 58 -21.34 -5.26 -20.42
C HIS A 58 -22.63 -6.00 -20.85
N SER A 59 -23.80 -5.46 -20.49
CA SER A 59 -25.05 -5.88 -21.11
C SER A 59 -24.94 -5.67 -22.64
N PRO A 60 -25.52 -6.55 -23.49
CA PRO A 60 -25.53 -6.36 -24.94
C PRO A 60 -26.11 -5.01 -25.38
N ASP A 61 -26.89 -4.34 -24.52
CA ASP A 61 -27.53 -3.03 -24.77
C ASP A 61 -26.88 -1.85 -24.00
N CYS A 62 -25.59 -1.90 -23.65
CA CYS A 62 -24.94 -0.75 -22.98
C CYS A 62 -24.64 0.40 -23.96
N ASP A 63 -25.25 1.56 -23.73
CA ASP A 63 -25.02 2.83 -24.44
C ASP A 63 -23.84 3.64 -23.85
N CYS A 64 -22.84 2.97 -23.31
CA CYS A 64 -21.76 3.61 -22.56
C CYS A 64 -20.59 4.13 -23.45
N GLY A 65 -20.71 4.09 -24.79
CA GLY A 65 -19.69 4.62 -25.72
C GLY A 65 -18.33 3.89 -25.69
N CYS A 66 -18.20 2.83 -24.89
CA CYS A 66 -17.01 1.99 -24.78
C CYS A 66 -16.87 1.14 -26.06
N LYS A 67 -16.24 1.70 -27.10
CA LYS A 67 -15.83 0.93 -28.28
C LYS A 67 -14.87 -0.16 -27.80
N LYS A 68 -15.27 -1.42 -27.91
CA LYS A 68 -14.41 -2.58 -27.64
C LYS A 68 -13.24 -2.55 -28.63
N ASP A 69 -12.04 -2.21 -28.17
CA ASP A 69 -10.82 -2.47 -28.94
C ASP A 69 -10.60 -4.00 -29.00
N PRO A 70 -10.63 -4.62 -30.19
CA PRO A 70 -10.47 -6.05 -30.33
C PRO A 70 -8.99 -6.37 -30.51
N GLN A 71 -8.15 -6.15 -29.51
CA GLN A 71 -6.76 -6.63 -29.58
C GLN A 71 -6.25 -7.04 -28.20
N LYS A 72 -6.05 -8.34 -28.02
CA LYS A 72 -4.68 -8.88 -27.88
C LYS A 72 -4.66 -10.40 -28.06
N HIS A 73 -3.77 -10.80 -28.97
CA HIS A 73 -3.18 -12.13 -29.12
C HIS A 73 -2.39 -12.50 -27.85
#